data_AF-A0A8J0SE88-F1
#
_entry.id   AF-A0A8J0SE88-F1
#
_cell.length_a   1.000
_cell.length_b   1.000
_cell.length_c   1.000
_cell.angle_alpha   90.00
_cell.angle_beta   90.00
_cell.angle_gamma   90.00
#
_symmetry.space_group_name_H-M   'P 1'
#
loop_
_entity.id
_entity.type
_entity.pdbx_description
1 polymer ?
#
loop_
_entity_poly.entity_id
_entity_poly.type
_entity_poly.pdbx_seq_one_letter_code
_entity_poly.pdbx_strand_id
1 'polypeptide(L)'
;MNLSKKKVTFSEAPVVLGSASKSVHSGILQHYHQFIIKHLSLTSHLYRKLQEHGILTTEQIGLLEIEESPDKRISKLLDILKSANNHTFTMFCAILHETGQHHLAQTLHKAASDNGPVLPNISLVPQPKHVLNETLSWHHEYDRAIKEETIKKREKMQGMRSKYLANLQKLEERISLAKWERDLAIRERDITLNENRGLQNLNTELQSLIMKLRETTLHSKTKNLEIPADYKEGRAKRLQPLKHVYLTYTGSKSHQQITGI
;
A
#
# COMPACT_ATOMS: atom_id res chain seq x y z
N MET A 1 26.56 25.81 26.54
CA MET A 1 25.66 25.79 25.36
C MET A 1 24.23 25.62 25.87
N ASN A 2 23.44 26.70 25.87
CA ASN A 2 22.06 26.71 26.36
C ASN A 2 21.11 26.39 25.20
N LEU A 3 20.42 25.25 25.29
CA LEU A 3 19.37 24.86 24.34
C LEU A 3 18.02 25.35 24.85
N SER A 4 17.60 26.52 24.37
CA SER A 4 16.26 27.07 24.61
C SER A 4 15.20 26.23 23.88
N LYS A 5 14.36 25.51 24.64
CA LYS A 5 13.20 24.78 24.10
C LYS A 5 12.10 25.79 23.75
N LYS A 6 11.77 25.92 22.46
CA LYS A 6 10.60 26.68 21.98
C LYS A 6 9.32 25.98 22.42
N LYS A 7 8.52 26.68 23.21
CA LYS A 7 7.18 26.27 23.64
C LYS A 7 6.20 26.64 22.52
N VAL A 8 5.59 25.65 21.88
CA VAL A 8 4.53 25.85 20.87
C VAL A 8 3.21 25.97 21.63
N THR A 9 2.61 27.16 21.62
CA THR A 9 1.26 27.39 22.11
C THR A 9 0.29 27.26 20.94
N PHE A 10 -0.60 26.27 20.99
CA PHE A 10 -1.75 26.20 20.11
C PHE A 10 -2.79 27.22 20.61
N SER A 11 -3.19 28.14 19.73
CA SER A 11 -4.31 29.04 20.01
C SER A 11 -5.61 28.25 19.90
N GLU A 12 -6.20 27.89 21.03
CA GLU A 12 -7.61 27.51 21.11
C GLU A 12 -8.45 28.72 20.69
N ALA A 13 -9.04 28.65 19.50
CA ALA A 13 -10.12 29.56 19.15
C ALA A 13 -11.36 29.15 19.95
N PRO A 14 -12.03 30.07 20.65
CA PRO A 14 -13.25 29.74 21.37
C PRO A 14 -14.34 29.35 20.37
N VAL A 15 -14.83 28.11 20.52
CA VAL A 15 -16.05 27.63 19.85
C VAL A 15 -17.21 28.47 20.36
N VAL A 16 -17.67 29.40 19.53
CA VAL A 16 -18.90 30.15 19.76
C VAL A 16 -20.07 29.18 19.61
N LEU A 17 -20.47 28.57 20.73
CA LEU A 17 -21.77 27.94 20.89
C LEU A 17 -22.82 29.06 20.87
N GLY A 18 -23.30 29.35 19.67
CA GLY A 18 -24.39 30.29 19.43
C GLY A 18 -25.65 29.86 20.19
N SER A 19 -26.28 30.85 20.80
CA SER A 19 -27.54 30.79 21.54
C SER A 19 -28.63 29.97 20.83
N ALA A 20 -29.33 29.13 21.59
CA ALA A 20 -30.42 28.25 21.18
C ALA A 20 -31.65 28.99 20.61
N SER A 21 -31.54 29.46 19.37
CA SER A 21 -32.71 29.67 18.52
C SER A 21 -33.07 28.31 17.94
N LYS A 22 -34.22 27.75 18.33
CA LYS A 22 -34.73 26.48 17.77
C LYS A 22 -34.86 26.66 16.27
N SER A 23 -33.91 26.09 15.54
CA SER A 23 -33.81 26.27 14.11
C SER A 23 -34.96 25.51 13.42
N VAL A 24 -35.54 26.09 12.38
CA VAL A 24 -36.66 25.49 11.63
C VAL A 24 -36.30 24.07 11.12
N HIS A 25 -35.02 23.83 10.83
CA HIS A 25 -34.52 22.53 10.41
C HIS A 25 -34.45 21.48 11.53
N SER A 26 -34.41 21.86 12.81
CA SER A 26 -34.41 20.88 13.90
C SER A 26 -35.72 20.08 13.93
N GLY A 27 -36.85 20.74 13.66
CA GLY A 27 -38.16 20.10 13.55
C GLY A 27 -38.25 19.15 12.36
N ILE A 28 -37.68 19.53 11.21
CA ILE A 28 -37.62 18.68 10.01
C ILE A 28 -36.77 17.44 10.28
N LEU A 29 -35.57 17.61 10.83
CA LEU A 29 -34.67 16.50 11.13
C LEU A 29 -35.29 15.50 12.12
N GLN A 30 -36.09 15.99 13.06
CA GLN A 30 -36.84 15.14 13.99
C GLN A 30 -37.99 14.41 13.30
N HIS A 31 -38.79 15.11 12.47
CA HIS A 31 -39.92 14.53 11.77
C HIS A 31 -39.49 13.45 10.75
N TYR A 32 -38.42 13.70 10.01
CA TYR A 32 -37.88 12.80 9.00
C TYR A 32 -36.82 11.83 9.55
N HIS A 33 -36.63 11.74 10.86
CA HIS A 33 -35.53 10.97 11.47
C HIS A 33 -35.47 9.51 10.99
N GLN A 34 -36.59 8.79 11.03
CA GLN A 34 -36.64 7.39 10.58
C GLN A 34 -36.42 7.24 9.07
N PHE A 35 -36.89 8.22 8.29
CA PHE A 35 -36.68 8.23 6.84
C PHE A 35 -35.20 8.46 6.51
N ILE A 36 -34.55 9.40 7.19
CA ILE A 36 -33.13 9.69 6.99
C ILE A 36 -32.29 8.48 7.38
N ILE A 37 -32.55 7.82 8.52
CA ILE A 37 -31.81 6.61 8.92
C ILE A 37 -31.87 5.52 7.84
N LYS A 38 -33.04 5.30 7.23
CA LYS A 38 -33.21 4.25 6.22
C LYS A 38 -32.57 4.56 4.88
N HIS A 39 -32.45 5.84 4.51
CA HIS A 39 -32.04 6.25 3.17
C HIS A 39 -30.67 6.94 3.12
N LEU A 40 -30.13 7.39 4.25
CA LEU A 40 -28.83 8.05 4.31
C LEU A 40 -27.73 7.01 4.27
N SER A 41 -26.90 7.06 3.24
CA SER A 41 -25.71 6.21 3.13
C SER A 41 -24.45 6.98 3.51
N LEU A 42 -23.90 6.66 4.68
CA LEU A 42 -22.66 7.25 5.18
C LEU A 42 -21.44 6.62 4.47
N THR A 43 -21.02 7.25 3.37
CA THR A 43 -19.82 6.84 2.61
C THR A 43 -18.62 7.69 2.99
N SER A 44 -17.41 7.18 2.79
CA SER A 44 -16.17 7.96 2.99
C SER A 44 -16.13 9.23 2.14
N HIS A 45 -16.77 9.21 0.97
CA HIS A 45 -16.91 10.38 0.11
C HIS A 45 -17.79 11.47 0.73
N LEU A 46 -18.91 11.07 1.35
CA LEU A 46 -19.81 11.98 2.06
C LEU A 46 -19.10 12.63 3.25
N TYR A 47 -18.38 11.87 4.08
CA TYR A 47 -17.62 12.44 5.21
C TYR A 47 -16.59 13.47 4.76
N ARG A 48 -15.85 13.16 3.70
CA ARG A 48 -14.86 14.09 3.13
C ARG A 48 -15.52 15.40 2.68
N LYS A 49 -16.67 15.33 2.01
CA LYS A 49 -17.43 16.51 1.58
C LYS A 49 -17.99 17.31 2.75
N LEU A 50 -18.54 16.65 3.77
CA LEU A 50 -19.02 17.33 4.98
C LEU A 50 -17.88 18.05 5.73
N GLN A 51 -16.67 17.50 5.70
CA GLN A 51 -15.47 18.14 6.25
C GLN A 51 -15.00 19.33 5.41
N GLU A 52 -14.89 19.17 4.08
CA GLU A 52 -14.47 20.21 3.13
C GLU A 52 -15.33 21.47 3.26
N HIS A 53 -16.63 21.30 3.49
CA HIS A 53 -17.60 22.40 3.65
C HIS A 53 -17.77 22.88 5.11
N GLY A 54 -16.95 22.38 6.05
CA GLY A 54 -16.97 22.81 7.44
C GLY A 54 -18.24 22.45 8.21
N ILE A 55 -19.02 21.48 7.73
CA ILE A 55 -20.22 20.97 8.41
C ILE A 55 -19.81 20.06 9.57
N LEU A 56 -18.79 19.24 9.35
CA LEU A 56 -18.20 18.37 10.37
C LEU A 56 -16.74 18.70 10.59
N THR A 57 -16.34 18.72 11.84
CA THR A 57 -14.92 18.77 12.24
C THR A 57 -14.31 17.37 12.19
N THR A 58 -12.98 17.30 12.09
CA THR A 58 -12.24 16.03 12.10
C THR A 58 -12.50 15.23 13.37
N GLU A 59 -12.66 15.90 14.51
CA GLU A 59 -12.99 15.26 15.79
C GLU A 59 -14.39 14.62 15.77
N GLN A 60 -15.39 15.34 15.24
CA GLN A 60 -16.75 14.81 15.09
C GLN A 60 -16.79 13.61 14.14
N ILE A 61 -16.01 13.63 13.05
CA ILE A 61 -15.91 12.49 12.13
C ILE A 61 -15.32 11.28 12.87
N GLY A 62 -14.25 11.46 13.64
CA GLY A 62 -13.68 10.39 14.46
C GLY A 62 -14.69 9.79 15.44
N LEU A 63 -15.49 10.63 16.11
CA LEU A 63 -16.55 10.16 17.01
C LEU A 63 -17.67 9.39 16.30
N LEU A 64 -17.96 9.72 15.05
CA LEU A 64 -18.93 8.99 14.22
C LEU A 64 -18.35 7.65 13.73
N GLU A 65 -17.06 7.58 13.40
CA GLU A 65 -16.42 6.34 12.93
C GLU A 65 -16.30 5.27 14.03
N ILE A 66 -16.13 5.69 15.29
CA ILE A 66 -16.03 4.78 16.45
C ILE A 66 -17.36 4.06 16.74
N GLU A 67 -18.49 4.64 16.36
CA GLU A 67 -19.81 4.06 16.65
C GLU A 67 -20.02 2.75 15.85
N GLU A 68 -20.52 1.69 16.48
CA GLU A 68 -20.58 0.36 15.84
C GLU A 68 -21.75 0.21 14.85
N SER A 69 -22.87 0.90 15.11
CA SER A 69 -24.10 0.74 14.32
C SER A 69 -24.27 1.90 13.31
N PRO A 70 -24.58 1.62 12.03
CA PRO A 70 -24.82 2.66 11.03
C PRO A 70 -25.98 3.57 11.42
N ASP A 71 -27.04 3.03 12.01
CA ASP A 71 -28.21 3.82 12.43
C ASP A 71 -27.86 4.79 13.57
N LYS A 72 -26.99 4.36 14.50
CA LYS A 72 -26.49 5.22 15.58
C LYS A 72 -25.54 6.29 15.05
N ARG A 73 -24.71 5.99 14.05
CA ARG A 73 -23.88 6.98 13.35
C ARG A 73 -24.74 8.07 12.72
N ILE A 74 -25.78 7.67 11.99
CA ILE A 74 -26.70 8.61 11.35
C ILE A 74 -27.42 9.44 12.42
N SER A 75 -27.88 8.83 13.50
CA SER A 75 -28.54 9.53 14.61
C SER A 75 -27.64 10.60 15.23
N LYS A 76 -26.37 10.27 15.51
CA LYS A 76 -25.38 11.23 16.02
C LYS A 76 -25.09 12.37 15.03
N LEU A 77 -25.00 12.06 13.74
CA LEU A 77 -24.84 13.08 12.70
C LEU A 77 -26.04 14.04 12.69
N LEU A 78 -27.26 13.49 12.81
CA LEU A 78 -28.48 14.30 12.87
C LEU A 78 -28.51 15.17 14.12
N ASP A 79 -28.01 14.69 15.26
CA ASP A 79 -27.92 15.49 16.48
C ASP A 79 -26.95 16.66 16.34
N ILE A 80 -25.80 16.45 15.66
CA ILE A 80 -24.89 17.55 15.31
C ILE A 80 -25.62 18.57 14.41
N LEU A 81 -26.33 18.10 13.38
CA LEU A 81 -27.05 18.96 12.45
C LEU A 81 -28.24 19.70 13.09
N LYS A 82 -28.90 19.13 14.10
CA LYS A 82 -29.96 19.82 14.87
C LYS A 82 -29.44 21.05 15.61
N SER A 83 -28.18 21.00 16.06
CA SER A 83 -27.51 22.10 16.76
C SER A 83 -26.86 23.11 15.82
N ALA A 84 -26.82 22.81 14.52
CA ALA A 84 -26.18 23.65 13.53
C ALA A 84 -27.06 24.85 13.11
N ASN A 85 -26.49 25.78 12.37
CA ASN A 85 -27.24 26.92 11.82
C ASN A 85 -27.96 26.51 10.51
N ASN A 86 -28.94 27.32 10.08
CA ASN A 86 -29.71 27.04 8.86
C ASN A 86 -28.83 26.92 7.62
N HIS A 87 -27.74 27.69 7.53
CA HIS A 87 -26.82 27.65 6.40
C HIS A 87 -26.10 26.28 6.31
N THR A 88 -25.64 25.75 7.45
CA THR A 88 -25.05 24.41 7.56
C THR A 88 -26.04 23.34 7.11
N PHE A 89 -27.32 23.47 7.47
CA PHE A 89 -28.37 22.56 7.00
C PHE A 89 -28.61 22.65 5.49
N THR A 90 -28.64 23.85 4.91
CA THR A 90 -28.75 24.04 3.45
C THR A 90 -27.54 23.42 2.71
N MET A 91 -26.33 23.63 3.23
CA MET A 91 -25.12 23.03 2.68
C MET A 91 -25.13 21.50 2.79
N PHE A 92 -25.66 20.96 3.89
CA PHE A 92 -25.87 19.52 4.04
C PHE A 92 -26.78 18.97 2.94
N CYS A 93 -27.92 19.62 2.66
CA CYS A 93 -28.81 19.23 1.56
C CYS A 93 -28.12 19.31 0.19
N ALA A 94 -27.28 20.32 -0.05
CA ALA A 94 -26.51 20.45 -1.29
C ALA A 94 -25.50 19.30 -1.46
N ILE A 95 -24.79 18.92 -0.39
CA ILE A 95 -23.83 17.81 -0.40
C ILE A 95 -24.54 16.47 -0.62
N LEU A 96 -25.73 16.27 -0.05
CA LEU A 96 -26.54 15.09 -0.33
C LEU A 96 -26.89 15.00 -1.83
N HIS A 97 -27.18 16.13 -2.47
CA HIS A 97 -27.42 16.18 -3.90
C HIS A 97 -26.15 15.84 -4.71
N GLU A 98 -24.99 16.42 -4.35
CA GLU A 98 -23.71 16.14 -5.02
C GLU A 98 -23.26 14.68 -4.89
N THR A 99 -23.53 14.05 -3.74
CA THR A 99 -23.13 12.67 -3.45
C THR A 99 -24.08 11.62 -4.02
N GLY A 100 -25.07 12.02 -4.83
CA GLY A 100 -26.01 11.13 -5.51
C GLY A 100 -27.23 10.74 -4.69
N GLN A 101 -27.42 11.32 -3.50
CA GLN A 101 -28.58 11.07 -2.63
C GLN A 101 -29.73 12.05 -2.93
N HIS A 102 -30.03 12.23 -4.22
CA HIS A 102 -30.94 13.25 -4.74
C HIS A 102 -32.34 13.19 -4.11
N HIS A 103 -32.90 12.00 -3.95
CA HIS A 103 -34.23 11.80 -3.39
C HIS A 103 -34.32 12.29 -1.94
N LEU A 104 -33.29 12.00 -1.13
CA LEU A 104 -33.20 12.46 0.26
C LEU A 104 -33.02 13.98 0.31
N ALA A 105 -32.12 14.53 -0.51
CA ALA A 105 -31.86 15.96 -0.60
C ALA A 105 -33.13 16.75 -0.99
N GLN A 106 -33.85 16.31 -2.02
CA GLN A 106 -35.09 16.95 -2.48
C GLN A 106 -36.19 16.90 -1.43
N THR A 107 -36.35 15.76 -0.73
CA THR A 107 -37.36 15.62 0.33
C THR A 107 -37.08 16.59 1.48
N LEU A 108 -35.83 16.67 1.93
CA LEU A 108 -35.45 17.58 3.02
C LEU A 108 -35.50 19.06 2.60
N HIS A 109 -35.10 19.37 1.37
CA HIS A 109 -35.18 20.73 0.84
C HIS A 109 -36.63 21.19 0.66
N LYS A 110 -37.51 20.32 0.17
CA LYS A 110 -38.94 20.60 0.06
C LYS A 110 -39.56 20.84 1.44
N ALA A 111 -39.28 19.97 2.41
CA ALA A 111 -39.72 20.16 3.79
C ALA A 111 -39.21 21.46 4.43
N ALA A 112 -38.00 21.91 4.06
CA ALA A 112 -37.45 23.19 4.50
C ALA A 112 -38.12 24.40 3.86
N SER A 113 -38.55 24.27 2.59
CA SER A 113 -39.24 25.32 1.86
C SER A 113 -40.73 25.42 2.22
N ASP A 114 -41.36 24.30 2.58
CA ASP A 114 -42.81 24.19 2.82
C ASP A 114 -43.23 24.59 4.26
N ASN A 115 -42.30 25.06 5.11
CA ASN A 115 -42.61 25.50 6.48
C ASN A 115 -43.27 26.90 6.56
N GLY A 116 -44.33 27.11 5.78
CA GLY A 116 -45.51 27.83 6.29
C GLY A 116 -46.40 26.82 7.01
N PRO A 117 -47.11 27.18 8.09
CA PRO A 117 -48.14 26.28 8.60
C PRO A 117 -49.22 26.18 7.52
N VAL A 118 -49.79 24.97 7.35
CA VAL A 118 -50.93 24.60 6.49
C VAL A 118 -50.50 23.68 5.33
N LEU A 119 -51.01 22.44 5.38
CA LEU A 119 -51.25 21.60 4.21
C LEU A 119 -51.95 22.45 3.13
N PRO A 120 -51.49 22.40 1.86
CA PRO A 120 -52.50 22.09 0.87
C PRO A 120 -52.00 21.16 -0.22
N ASN A 121 -52.86 20.20 -0.49
CA ASN A 121 -53.29 19.79 -1.82
C ASN A 121 -52.97 20.85 -2.91
N ILE A 122 -51.99 20.60 -3.78
CA ILE A 122 -51.82 21.34 -5.02
C ILE A 122 -51.71 20.34 -6.17
N SER A 123 -52.86 20.11 -6.80
CA SER A 123 -52.97 19.80 -8.22
C SER A 123 -52.21 20.87 -9.00
N LEU A 124 -51.01 20.52 -9.45
CA LEU A 124 -50.24 21.32 -10.39
C LEU A 124 -50.27 20.57 -11.71
N VAL A 125 -51.25 20.95 -12.53
CA VAL A 125 -51.26 20.70 -13.97
C VAL A 125 -50.08 21.47 -14.58
N PRO A 126 -49.09 20.81 -15.20
CA PRO A 126 -48.14 21.49 -16.06
C PRO A 126 -48.71 21.45 -17.47
N GLN A 127 -48.90 22.62 -18.09
CA GLN A 127 -48.95 22.75 -19.54
C GLN A 127 -47.53 23.05 -20.03
N PRO A 128 -46.87 22.17 -20.81
CA PRO A 128 -45.67 22.54 -21.52
C PRO A 128 -45.79 22.12 -22.99
N LYS A 129 -46.02 23.07 -23.90
CA LYS A 129 -46.10 22.73 -25.33
C LYS A 129 -45.18 23.50 -26.29
N HIS A 130 -44.30 24.40 -25.84
CA HIS A 130 -43.43 25.08 -26.82
C HIS A 130 -41.98 25.40 -26.44
N VAL A 131 -41.48 25.01 -25.25
CA VAL A 131 -40.05 25.19 -24.87
C VAL A 131 -39.30 23.85 -24.77
N LEU A 132 -39.98 22.71 -24.95
CA LEU A 132 -39.41 21.37 -24.70
C LEU A 132 -38.47 20.87 -25.80
N ASN A 133 -38.56 21.38 -27.03
CA ASN A 133 -37.81 20.82 -28.16
C ASN A 133 -36.33 21.24 -28.19
N GLU A 134 -35.98 22.44 -27.72
CA GLU A 134 -34.58 22.86 -27.65
C GLU A 134 -33.85 22.20 -26.48
N THR A 135 -34.50 22.10 -25.31
CA THR A 135 -33.93 21.41 -24.13
C THR A 135 -33.66 19.93 -24.39
N LEU A 136 -34.54 19.23 -25.12
CA LEU A 136 -34.32 17.84 -25.50
C LEU A 136 -33.09 17.66 -26.43
N SER A 137 -32.79 18.62 -27.30
CA SER A 137 -31.64 18.56 -28.20
C SER A 137 -30.31 18.71 -27.45
N TRP A 138 -30.24 19.67 -26.52
CA TRP A 138 -29.04 19.89 -25.70
C TRP A 138 -28.75 18.71 -24.75
N HIS A 139 -29.80 18.06 -24.23
CA HIS A 139 -29.63 16.85 -23.41
C HIS A 139 -29.00 15.69 -24.20
N HIS A 140 -29.33 15.53 -25.49
CA HIS A 140 -28.78 14.45 -26.29
C HIS A 140 -27.28 14.62 -26.58
N GLU A 141 -26.82 15.85 -26.87
CA GLU A 141 -25.40 16.12 -27.12
C GLU A 141 -24.55 15.98 -25.85
N TYR A 142 -25.05 16.48 -24.72
CA TYR A 142 -24.41 16.33 -23.42
C TYR A 142 -24.28 14.86 -23.00
N ASP A 143 -25.36 14.08 -23.18
CA ASP A 143 -25.35 12.64 -22.89
C ASP A 143 -24.36 11.88 -23.78
N ARG A 144 -24.18 12.32 -25.04
CA ARG A 144 -23.19 11.73 -25.95
C ARG A 144 -21.76 12.01 -25.47
N ALA A 145 -21.46 13.26 -25.11
CA ALA A 145 -20.14 13.65 -24.62
C ALA A 145 -19.75 12.86 -23.36
N ILE A 146 -20.67 12.70 -22.40
CA ILE A 146 -20.44 11.90 -21.19
C ILE A 146 -20.19 10.43 -21.54
N LYS A 147 -20.97 9.85 -22.47
CA LYS A 147 -20.78 8.47 -22.91
C LYS A 147 -19.40 8.28 -23.55
N GLU A 148 -18.96 9.21 -24.39
CA GLU A 148 -17.63 9.14 -25.00
C GLU A 148 -16.51 9.28 -23.96
N GLU A 149 -16.63 10.19 -23.00
CA GLU A 149 -15.64 10.35 -21.93
C GLU A 149 -15.55 9.10 -21.05
N THR A 150 -16.70 8.51 -20.69
CA THR A 150 -16.74 7.28 -19.89
C THR A 150 -16.14 6.08 -20.64
N ILE A 151 -16.35 5.98 -21.96
CA ILE A 151 -15.69 4.97 -22.80
C ILE A 151 -14.17 5.18 -22.81
N LYS A 152 -13.70 6.39 -23.11
CA LYS A 152 -12.25 6.72 -23.11
C LYS A 152 -11.60 6.43 -21.75
N LYS A 153 -12.28 6.77 -20.65
CA LYS A 153 -11.81 6.49 -19.29
C LYS A 153 -11.72 4.98 -19.02
N ARG A 154 -12.71 4.21 -19.48
CA ARG A 154 -12.71 2.74 -19.35
C ARG A 154 -11.57 2.12 -20.14
N GLU A 155 -11.35 2.54 -21.38
CA GLU A 155 -10.24 2.06 -22.22
C GLU A 155 -8.88 2.36 -21.58
N LYS A 156 -8.69 3.59 -21.10
CA LYS A 156 -7.46 3.97 -20.38
C LYS A 156 -7.25 3.11 -19.13
N MET A 157 -8.30 2.88 -18.36
CA MET A 157 -8.24 2.03 -17.16
C MET A 157 -7.90 0.59 -17.52
N GLN A 158 -8.48 0.05 -18.59
CA GLN A 158 -8.20 -1.30 -19.09
C GLN A 158 -6.76 -1.43 -19.60
N GLY A 159 -6.26 -0.43 -20.33
CA GLY A 159 -4.86 -0.39 -20.77
C GLY A 159 -3.88 -0.35 -19.60
N MET A 160 -4.15 0.48 -18.59
CA MET A 160 -3.34 0.50 -17.36
C MET A 160 -3.38 -0.85 -16.64
N ARG A 161 -4.58 -1.45 -16.50
CA ARG A 161 -4.74 -2.76 -15.87
C ARG A 161 -3.93 -3.84 -16.60
N SER A 162 -4.00 -3.90 -17.92
CA SER A 162 -3.23 -4.84 -18.73
C SER A 162 -1.73 -4.65 -18.53
N LYS A 163 -1.24 -3.41 -18.52
CA LYS A 163 0.17 -3.09 -18.26
C LYS A 163 0.63 -3.52 -16.87
N TYR A 164 -0.19 -3.32 -15.83
CA TYR A 164 0.14 -3.78 -14.48
C TYR A 164 0.17 -5.30 -14.38
N LEU A 165 -0.76 -6.01 -15.02
CA LEU A 165 -0.77 -7.47 -15.03
C LEU A 165 0.47 -8.03 -15.73
N ALA A 166 0.86 -7.48 -16.89
CA ALA A 166 2.08 -7.88 -17.59
C ALA A 166 3.34 -7.62 -16.75
N ASN A 167 3.40 -6.47 -16.05
CA ASN A 167 4.51 -6.16 -15.14
C ASN A 167 4.57 -7.12 -13.95
N LEU A 168 3.42 -7.49 -13.38
CA LEU A 168 3.34 -8.46 -12.29
C LEU A 168 3.88 -9.82 -12.73
N GLN A 169 3.42 -10.33 -13.87
CA GLN A 169 3.91 -11.59 -14.43
C GLN A 169 5.43 -11.57 -14.65
N LYS A 170 5.96 -10.49 -15.24
CA LYS A 170 7.41 -10.33 -15.44
C LYS A 170 8.19 -10.33 -14.11
N LEU A 171 7.63 -9.75 -13.06
CA LEU A 171 8.26 -9.77 -11.73
C LEU A 171 8.23 -11.16 -11.11
N GLU A 172 7.13 -11.89 -11.24
CA GLU A 172 7.02 -13.29 -10.78
C GLU A 172 8.01 -14.21 -11.48
N GLU A 173 8.19 -14.07 -12.80
CA GLU A 173 9.20 -14.78 -13.57
C GLU A 173 10.63 -14.48 -13.07
N ARG A 174 10.95 -13.19 -12.83
CA ARG A 174 12.25 -12.78 -12.30
C ARG A 174 12.50 -13.31 -10.89
N ILE A 175 11.50 -13.31 -10.02
CA ILE A 175 11.61 -13.88 -8.67
C ILE A 175 11.83 -15.38 -8.73
N SER A 176 11.16 -16.07 -9.65
CA SER A 176 11.31 -17.52 -9.86
C SER A 176 12.70 -17.87 -10.37
N LEU A 177 13.23 -17.09 -11.32
CA LEU A 177 14.59 -17.24 -11.81
C LEU A 177 15.64 -17.01 -10.70
N ALA A 178 15.52 -15.91 -9.96
CA ALA A 178 16.44 -15.60 -8.86
C ALA A 178 16.38 -16.65 -7.74
N LYS A 179 15.21 -17.26 -7.48
CA LYS A 179 15.07 -18.39 -6.56
C LYS A 179 15.87 -19.59 -7.05
N TRP A 180 15.71 -19.95 -8.32
CA TRP A 180 16.43 -21.06 -8.92
C TRP A 180 17.95 -20.85 -8.91
N GLU A 181 18.44 -19.66 -9.26
CA GLU A 181 19.87 -19.31 -9.23
C GLU A 181 20.45 -19.43 -7.82
N ARG A 182 19.74 -18.94 -6.81
CA ARG A 182 20.17 -19.08 -5.41
C ARG A 182 20.26 -20.54 -5.00
N ASP A 183 19.26 -21.35 -5.35
CA ASP A 183 19.23 -22.75 -4.98
C ASP A 183 20.34 -23.54 -5.69
N LEU A 184 20.70 -23.16 -6.91
CA LEU A 184 21.87 -23.68 -7.62
C LEU A 184 23.17 -23.31 -6.90
N ALA A 185 23.35 -22.05 -6.54
CA ALA A 185 24.54 -21.58 -5.83
C ALA A 185 24.71 -22.25 -4.46
N ILE A 186 23.62 -22.51 -3.73
CA ILE A 186 23.64 -23.25 -2.47
C ILE A 186 24.14 -24.69 -2.70
N ARG A 187 23.61 -25.39 -3.72
CA ARG A 187 24.05 -26.75 -4.06
C ARG A 187 25.53 -26.79 -4.43
N GLU A 188 26.00 -25.87 -5.27
CA GLU A 188 27.41 -25.78 -5.66
C GLU A 188 28.31 -25.55 -4.44
N ARG A 189 27.93 -24.61 -3.56
CA ARG A 189 28.67 -24.35 -2.32
C ARG A 189 28.75 -25.59 -1.43
N ASP A 190 27.65 -26.33 -1.29
CA ASP A 190 27.59 -27.51 -0.43
C ASP A 190 28.44 -28.67 -1.01
N ILE A 191 28.49 -28.81 -2.34
CA ILE A 191 29.42 -29.73 -3.03
C ILE A 191 30.87 -29.36 -2.71
N THR A 192 31.26 -28.09 -2.93
CA THR A 192 32.63 -27.63 -2.65
C THR A 192 33.00 -27.78 -1.18
N LEU A 193 32.06 -27.56 -0.25
CA LEU A 193 32.29 -27.76 1.18
C LEU A 193 32.57 -29.23 1.50
N ASN A 194 31.79 -30.15 0.91
CA ASN A 194 31.99 -31.59 1.09
C ASN A 194 33.32 -32.07 0.50
N GLU A 195 33.69 -31.59 -0.70
CA GLU A 195 34.99 -31.89 -1.32
C GLU A 195 36.15 -31.40 -0.44
N ASN A 196 36.08 -30.16 0.06
CA ASN A 196 37.09 -29.61 0.96
C ASN A 196 37.22 -30.41 2.26
N ARG A 197 36.10 -30.88 2.82
CA ARG A 197 36.11 -31.76 3.99
C ARG A 197 36.80 -33.08 3.68
N GLY A 198 36.51 -33.68 2.52
CA GLY A 198 37.18 -34.90 2.05
C GLY A 198 38.70 -34.71 1.92
N LEU A 199 39.14 -33.59 1.34
CA LEU A 199 40.56 -33.25 1.21
C LEU A 199 41.24 -33.02 2.56
N GLN A 200 40.55 -32.38 3.52
CA GLN A 200 41.06 -32.21 4.88
C GLN A 200 41.26 -33.56 5.57
N ASN A 201 40.28 -34.47 5.47
CA ASN A 201 40.39 -35.82 6.03
C ASN A 201 41.61 -36.54 5.42
N LEU A 202 41.75 -36.55 4.10
CA LEU A 202 42.88 -37.17 3.42
C LEU A 202 44.23 -36.54 3.85
N ASN A 203 44.28 -35.22 4.02
CA ASN A 203 45.48 -34.54 4.51
C ASN A 203 45.84 -34.99 5.94
N THR A 204 44.86 -35.13 6.83
CA THR A 204 45.12 -35.63 8.19
C THR A 204 45.59 -37.09 8.20
N GLU A 205 45.05 -37.95 7.34
CA GLU A 205 45.50 -39.33 7.17
C GLU A 205 46.95 -39.39 6.66
N LEU A 206 47.29 -38.59 5.65
CA LEU A 206 48.65 -38.46 5.13
C LEU A 206 49.63 -37.99 6.20
N GLN A 207 49.27 -36.99 7.00
CA GLN A 207 50.09 -36.51 8.11
C GLN A 207 50.33 -37.60 9.16
N SER A 208 49.29 -38.37 9.51
CA SER A 208 49.40 -39.52 10.42
C SER A 208 50.36 -40.58 9.87
N LEU A 209 50.26 -40.89 8.57
CA LEU A 209 51.15 -41.86 7.92
C LEU A 209 52.60 -41.39 7.87
N ILE A 210 52.84 -40.10 7.60
CA ILE A 210 54.17 -39.48 7.66
C ILE A 210 54.76 -39.60 9.06
N MET A 211 53.98 -39.34 10.11
CA MET A 211 54.42 -39.47 11.50
C MET A 211 54.81 -40.92 11.84
N LYS A 212 53.96 -41.89 11.49
CA LYS A 212 54.26 -43.33 11.69
C LYS A 212 55.53 -43.77 10.94
N LEU A 213 55.70 -43.34 9.70
CA LEU A 213 56.90 -43.66 8.91
C LEU A 213 58.16 -43.04 9.52
N ARG A 214 58.08 -41.82 10.05
CA ARG A 214 59.21 -41.18 10.75
C ARG A 214 59.57 -41.94 12.02
N GLU A 215 58.57 -42.37 12.79
CA GLU A 215 58.76 -43.19 13.98
C GLU A 215 59.44 -44.51 13.63
N THR A 216 58.93 -45.27 12.65
CA THR A 216 59.53 -46.55 12.25
C THR A 216 60.94 -46.40 11.68
N THR A 217 61.21 -45.34 10.92
CA THR A 217 62.55 -45.04 10.39
C THR A 217 63.55 -44.69 11.51
N LEU A 218 63.13 -43.96 12.53
CA LEU A 218 63.97 -43.67 13.69
C LEU A 218 64.29 -44.95 14.47
N HIS A 219 63.31 -45.84 14.65
CA HIS A 219 63.47 -47.11 15.38
C HIS A 219 64.29 -48.15 14.61
N SER A 220 64.26 -48.17 13.28
CA SER A 220 65.09 -49.07 12.47
C SER A 220 66.54 -48.60 12.39
N LYS A 221 66.78 -47.28 12.37
CA LYS A 221 68.13 -46.70 12.41
C LYS A 221 68.83 -47.01 13.74
N THR A 222 68.13 -46.96 14.87
CA THR A 222 68.69 -47.33 16.19
C THR A 222 68.98 -48.82 16.34
N LYS A 223 68.22 -49.71 15.68
CA LYS A 223 68.53 -51.17 15.68
C LYS A 223 69.69 -51.57 14.77
N ASN A 224 70.01 -50.77 13.76
CA ASN A 224 71.10 -51.04 12.80
C ASN A 224 72.40 -50.26 13.10
N LEU A 225 72.47 -49.52 14.21
CA LEU A 225 73.62 -48.69 14.60
C LEU A 225 74.66 -49.41 15.49
N GLU A 226 74.63 -50.74 15.60
CA GLU A 226 75.78 -51.53 16.08
C GLU A 226 76.80 -51.86 14.98
N ILE A 227 76.71 -51.23 13.80
CA ILE A 227 77.76 -51.28 12.78
C ILE A 227 78.16 -49.85 12.41
N PRO A 228 79.44 -49.45 12.62
CA PRO A 228 79.89 -48.09 12.39
C PRO A 228 80.03 -47.84 10.88
N ALA A 229 78.97 -47.30 10.27
CA ALA A 229 79.02 -46.86 8.88
C ALA A 229 79.30 -45.35 8.82
N ASP A 230 80.54 -45.04 8.48
CA ASP A 230 81.07 -43.74 8.07
C ASP A 230 80.21 -43.16 6.93
N TYR A 231 79.34 -42.18 7.24
CA TYR A 231 78.44 -41.59 6.25
C TYR A 231 78.84 -40.14 5.95
N LYS A 232 79.33 -39.93 4.73
CA LYS A 232 79.69 -38.63 4.18
C LYS A 232 78.47 -37.72 3.99
N GLU A 233 78.60 -36.50 4.47
CA GLU A 233 77.60 -35.45 4.49
C GLU A 233 77.38 -34.85 3.07
N GLY A 234 76.41 -35.39 2.34
CA GLY A 234 75.93 -34.82 1.08
C GLY A 234 74.97 -33.66 1.33
N ARG A 235 75.43 -32.43 1.11
CA ARG A 235 74.64 -31.18 1.23
C ARG A 235 73.36 -31.23 0.40
N ALA A 236 72.20 -31.29 1.07
CA ALA A 236 70.91 -31.10 0.43
C ALA A 236 70.72 -29.62 0.05
N LYS A 237 70.58 -29.35 -1.26
CA LYS A 237 70.26 -28.02 -1.77
C LYS A 237 68.85 -27.62 -1.32
N ARG A 238 68.74 -26.46 -0.67
CA ARG A 238 67.47 -25.80 -0.29
C ARG A 238 66.54 -25.72 -1.50
N LEU A 239 65.41 -26.40 -1.43
CA LEU A 239 64.28 -26.17 -2.34
C LEU A 239 63.67 -24.80 -2.00
N GLN A 240 63.58 -23.92 -3.01
CA GLN A 240 62.97 -22.61 -2.83
C GLN A 240 61.43 -22.71 -2.72
N PRO A 241 60.78 -21.74 -2.06
CA PRO A 241 59.33 -21.74 -1.90
C PRO A 241 58.66 -21.55 -3.27
N LEU A 242 57.72 -22.44 -3.63
CA LEU A 242 56.86 -22.24 -4.79
C LEU A 242 56.07 -20.93 -4.60
N LYS A 243 56.34 -19.96 -5.47
CA LYS A 243 55.55 -18.73 -5.55
C LYS A 243 54.13 -19.08 -5.99
N HIS A 244 53.17 -18.50 -5.29
CA HIS A 244 51.73 -18.61 -5.47
C HIS A 244 51.30 -18.70 -6.94
N VAL A 245 50.58 -19.77 -7.27
CA VAL A 245 49.79 -19.88 -8.49
C VAL A 245 48.59 -18.93 -8.34
N TYR A 246 48.63 -17.80 -9.04
CA TYR A 246 47.47 -16.94 -9.22
C TYR A 246 46.45 -17.70 -10.07
N LEU A 247 45.38 -18.19 -9.46
CA LEU A 247 44.18 -18.59 -10.18
C LEU A 247 43.52 -17.32 -10.73
N THR A 248 43.79 -17.01 -11.99
CA THR A 248 43.03 -16.00 -12.74
C THR A 248 41.66 -16.57 -13.06
N TYR A 249 40.64 -16.05 -12.37
CA TYR A 249 39.23 -16.26 -12.67
C TYR A 249 38.90 -15.64 -14.03
N THR A 250 38.81 -16.46 -15.08
CA THR A 250 38.28 -16.03 -16.38
C THR A 250 36.76 -15.95 -16.29
N GLY A 251 36.26 -14.76 -15.97
CA GLY A 251 34.83 -14.46 -16.06
C GLY A 251 34.36 -14.59 -17.51
N SER A 252 33.56 -15.63 -17.78
CA SER A 252 32.86 -15.81 -19.05
C SER A 252 31.88 -14.65 -19.24
N LYS A 253 32.22 -13.72 -20.14
CA LYS A 253 31.29 -12.72 -20.66
C LYS A 253 30.22 -13.44 -21.48
N SER A 254 29.01 -13.53 -20.95
CA SER A 254 27.82 -13.87 -21.72
C SER A 254 27.57 -12.80 -22.78
N HIS A 255 27.79 -13.16 -24.04
CA HIS A 255 27.30 -12.42 -25.19
C HIS A 255 25.77 -12.49 -25.22
N GLN A 256 25.10 -11.39 -24.89
CA GLN A 256 23.74 -11.15 -25.36
C GLN A 256 23.82 -10.61 -26.79
N GLN A 257 23.55 -11.46 -27.76
CA GLN A 257 23.14 -11.00 -29.09
C GLN A 257 21.70 -10.50 -28.99
N ILE A 258 21.55 -9.19 -29.07
CA ILE A 258 20.30 -8.52 -29.43
C ILE A 258 20.31 -8.47 -30.96
N THR A 259 19.58 -9.36 -31.61
CA THR A 259 19.13 -9.15 -33.00
C THR A 259 17.68 -8.75 -32.95
N GLY A 260 17.43 -7.46 -33.21
CA GLY A 260 16.11 -6.98 -33.57
C GLY A 260 15.89 -7.16 -35.06
N ILE A 261 14.74 -7.76 -35.41
CA ILE A 261 13.84 -7.38 -36.50
C ILE A 261 12.43 -7.62 -35.96
#